data_AF-A0A667XZF0-F1
#
_entry.id   AF-A0A667XZF0-F1
#
_cell.length_a   1.000
_cell.length_b   1.000
_cell.length_c   1.000
_cell.angle_alpha   90.00
_cell.angle_beta   90.00
_cell.angle_gamma   90.00
#
_symmetry.space_group_name_H-M   'P 1'
#
loop_
_entity.id
_entity.type
_entity.pdbx_description
1 polymer ?
#
loop_
_entity_poly.entity_id
_entity_poly.type
_entity_poly.pdbx_seq_one_letter_code
_entity_poly.pdbx_strand_id
1 'polypeptide(L)'
;MSEVQGTLEFSVELHKFHNVDLFQRGFYQVRAGLKVSPRVPHRLIATAHGSTECSFSSAGVYDGTVFSRIFQILYRNEEIVVNDCMSFRVHLLLDGERVSHLNMWMFSLVLFFSDLMIVIIHQDFRVPKSQ
;
A
#
# COMPACT_ATOMS: atom_id res chain seq x y z
N MET A 1 -20.08 -19.57 20.75
CA MET A 1 -19.32 -18.49 20.11
C MET A 1 -18.78 -19.07 18.82
N SER A 2 -19.24 -18.54 17.68
CA SER A 2 -18.77 -19.01 16.36
C SER A 2 -17.66 -18.09 15.92
N GLU A 3 -16.44 -18.64 15.80
CA GLU A 3 -15.37 -17.94 15.09
C GLU A 3 -15.73 -17.83 13.61
N VAL A 4 -15.61 -16.62 13.07
CA VAL A 4 -15.84 -16.30 11.67
C VAL A 4 -14.50 -15.97 11.03
N GLN A 5 -14.12 -16.75 10.02
CA GLN A 5 -12.96 -16.44 9.20
C GLN A 5 -13.36 -15.51 8.05
N GLY A 6 -12.67 -14.37 7.94
CA GLY A 6 -12.84 -13.41 6.84
C GLY A 6 -11.58 -13.31 6.01
N THR A 7 -11.72 -13.06 4.71
CA THR A 7 -10.59 -12.69 3.85
C THR A 7 -10.93 -11.39 3.12
N LEU A 8 -10.07 -10.39 3.24
CA LEU A 8 -10.14 -9.14 2.50
C LEU A 8 -9.01 -9.11 1.47
N GLU A 9 -9.33 -8.80 0.22
CA GLU A 9 -8.35 -8.66 -0.85
C GLU A 9 -8.59 -7.34 -1.59
N PHE A 10 -7.53 -6.57 -1.79
CA PHE A 10 -7.56 -5.36 -2.60
C PHE A 10 -6.20 -5.12 -3.24
N SER A 11 -6.18 -4.35 -4.32
CA SER A 11 -4.97 -3.95 -5.02
C SER A 11 -4.90 -2.44 -5.19
N VAL A 12 -3.69 -1.93 -5.35
CA VAL A 12 -3.39 -0.53 -5.61
C VAL A 12 -2.58 -0.46 -6.88
N GLU A 13 -3.15 0.16 -7.91
CA GLU A 13 -2.53 0.28 -9.22
C GLU A 13 -1.98 1.69 -9.42
N LEU A 14 -0.66 1.78 -9.60
CA LEU A 14 0.06 3.01 -9.88
C LEU A 14 0.31 3.08 -11.39
N HIS A 15 -0.55 3.80 -12.11
CA HIS A 15 -0.41 3.97 -13.56
C HIS A 15 0.62 5.05 -13.89
N LYS A 16 0.35 6.28 -13.48
CA LYS A 16 1.16 7.47 -13.80
C LYS A 16 1.37 8.33 -12.56
N PHE A 17 2.54 8.93 -12.47
CA PHE A 17 2.89 9.93 -11.48
C PHE A 17 3.03 11.29 -12.16
N HIS A 18 2.24 12.28 -11.72
CA HIS A 18 2.31 13.65 -12.21
C HIS A 18 3.03 14.54 -11.20
N ASN A 19 4.21 15.05 -11.56
CA ASN A 19 4.94 15.97 -10.71
C ASN A 19 4.41 17.40 -10.85
N VAL A 20 3.51 17.87 -9.97
CA VAL A 20 2.97 19.25 -10.07
C VAL A 20 4.00 20.31 -9.64
N ASP A 21 4.68 20.10 -8.51
CA ASP A 21 5.65 21.05 -7.95
C ASP A 21 6.57 20.44 -6.86
N LEU A 22 7.03 19.19 -7.03
CA LEU A 22 8.04 18.65 -6.13
C LEU A 22 9.32 19.48 -6.24
N PHE A 23 9.80 19.97 -5.09
CA PHE A 23 10.96 20.86 -5.00
C PHE A 23 12.30 20.16 -5.25
N GLN A 24 12.36 18.84 -5.16
CA GLN A 24 13.58 18.06 -5.28
C GLN A 24 13.57 17.22 -6.56
N ARG A 25 14.73 17.11 -7.20
CA ARG A 25 14.96 16.25 -8.38
C ARG A 25 15.75 15.03 -7.93
N GLY A 26 15.46 13.87 -8.49
CA GLY A 26 16.19 12.64 -8.21
C GLY A 26 15.27 11.43 -8.14
N PHE A 27 15.60 10.47 -7.28
CA PHE A 27 14.97 9.16 -7.25
C PHE A 27 13.87 9.07 -6.20
N TYR A 28 12.72 8.60 -6.64
CA TYR A 28 11.51 8.48 -5.84
C TYR A 28 11.02 7.04 -5.79
N GLN A 29 10.34 6.70 -4.70
CA GLN A 29 9.69 5.40 -4.53
C GLN A 29 8.37 5.58 -3.79
N VAL A 30 7.31 4.93 -4.29
CA VAL A 30 6.04 4.83 -3.57
C VAL A 30 6.07 3.58 -2.70
N ARG A 31 5.68 3.73 -1.43
CA ARG A 31 5.53 2.63 -0.47
C ARG A 31 4.10 2.60 0.04
N ALA A 32 3.45 1.45 -0.03
CA ALA A 32 2.11 1.24 0.47
C ALA A 32 2.13 0.22 1.61
N GLY A 33 1.51 0.55 2.72
CA GLY A 33 1.41 -0.32 3.89
C GLY A 33 -0.02 -0.41 4.38
N LEU A 34 -0.40 -1.60 4.85
CA LEU A 34 -1.68 -1.81 5.52
C LEU A 34 -1.43 -2.08 7.00
N LYS A 35 -1.93 -1.18 7.85
CA LYS A 35 -1.87 -1.36 9.30
C LYS A 35 -3.21 -1.86 9.80
N VAL A 36 -3.19 -3.04 10.38
CA VAL A 36 -4.36 -3.69 11.00
C VAL A 36 -4.25 -3.54 12.52
N SER A 37 -5.39 -3.41 13.20
CA SER A 37 -5.42 -3.36 14.66
C SER A 37 -4.82 -4.64 15.27
N PRO A 38 -3.88 -4.55 16.23
CA PRO A 38 -3.27 -5.71 16.86
C PRO A 38 -4.25 -6.51 17.74
N ARG A 39 -5.45 -5.95 18.00
CA ARG A 39 -6.50 -6.60 18.80
C ARG A 39 -7.21 -7.74 18.06
N VAL A 40 -7.00 -7.86 16.75
CA VAL A 40 -7.63 -8.88 15.90
C VAL A 40 -6.54 -9.80 15.38
N PRO A 41 -6.59 -11.13 15.62
CA PRO A 41 -5.68 -12.07 14.99
C PRO A 41 -5.83 -11.99 13.47
N HIS A 42 -4.74 -11.63 12.78
CA HIS A 42 -4.74 -11.44 11.34
C HIS A 42 -3.43 -11.93 10.72
N ARG A 43 -3.52 -12.34 9.45
CA ARG A 43 -2.37 -12.65 8.60
C ARG A 43 -2.43 -11.78 7.35
N LEU A 44 -1.56 -10.78 7.27
CA LEU A 44 -1.37 -9.96 6.08
C LEU A 44 -0.39 -10.65 5.12
N ILE A 45 -0.81 -10.80 3.88
CA ILE A 45 0.00 -11.20 2.74
C ILE A 45 0.01 -10.02 1.80
N ALA A 46 1.19 -9.52 1.50
CA ALA A 46 1.37 -8.43 0.54
C ALA A 46 2.24 -8.94 -0.60
N THR A 47 1.89 -8.58 -1.83
CA THR A 47 2.63 -8.95 -3.04
C THR A 47 2.83 -7.72 -3.92
N ALA A 48 4.02 -7.62 -4.48
CA ALA A 48 4.37 -6.60 -5.45
C ALA A 48 4.41 -7.25 -6.83
N HIS A 49 3.62 -6.74 -7.78
CA HIS A 49 3.71 -7.12 -9.19
C HIS A 49 4.30 -5.93 -9.95
N GLY A 50 5.60 -6.01 -10.24
CA GLY A 50 6.32 -5.08 -11.10
C GLY A 50 6.68 -5.72 -12.43
N SER A 51 6.88 -4.91 -13.48
CA SER A 51 7.33 -5.44 -14.78
C SER A 51 8.68 -6.12 -14.64
N THR A 52 8.76 -7.36 -15.09
CA THR A 52 9.93 -8.25 -15.07
C THR A 52 11.10 -7.67 -15.86
N GLU A 53 11.93 -6.81 -15.26
CA GLU A 53 13.33 -6.64 -15.66
C GLU A 53 14.19 -6.42 -14.41
N CYS A 54 15.20 -7.29 -14.27
CA CYS A 54 16.11 -7.41 -13.13
C CYS A 54 16.77 -6.08 -12.71
N SER A 55 17.09 -5.99 -11.40
CA SER A 55 17.99 -5.04 -10.70
C SER A 55 17.26 -4.36 -9.54
N PHE A 56 18.01 -3.70 -8.65
CA PHE A 56 17.63 -3.03 -7.39
C PHE A 56 16.47 -2.01 -7.44
N SER A 57 15.75 -1.97 -8.56
CA SER A 57 14.65 -1.12 -8.96
C SER A 57 13.32 -1.90 -9.10
N SER A 58 13.24 -3.18 -8.76
CA SER A 58 11.98 -3.94 -8.80
C SER A 58 11.06 -3.63 -7.61
N ALA A 59 9.75 -3.65 -7.86
CA ALA A 59 8.75 -3.64 -6.80
C ALA A 59 8.95 -4.85 -5.86
N GLY A 60 8.67 -4.70 -4.57
CA GLY A 60 8.88 -5.76 -3.58
C GLY A 60 8.15 -5.52 -2.27
N VAL A 61 8.38 -6.40 -1.30
CA VAL A 61 7.62 -6.44 -0.04
C VAL A 61 8.58 -6.54 1.14
N TYR A 62 8.40 -5.69 2.14
CA TYR A 62 9.16 -5.69 3.38
C TYR A 62 8.24 -5.39 4.55
N ASP A 63 8.19 -6.29 5.54
CA ASP A 63 7.42 -6.14 6.77
C ASP A 63 5.95 -5.73 6.55
N GLY A 64 5.28 -6.35 5.56
CA GLY A 64 3.88 -6.03 5.21
C GLY A 64 3.69 -4.72 4.42
N THR A 65 4.77 -4.02 4.09
CA THR A 65 4.78 -2.83 3.23
C THR A 65 5.24 -3.24 1.83
N VAL A 66 4.48 -2.86 0.81
CA VAL A 66 4.82 -3.04 -0.60
C VAL A 66 5.49 -1.78 -1.12
N PHE A 67 6.54 -1.90 -1.90
CA PHE A 67 7.23 -0.78 -2.53
C PHE A 67 7.18 -0.90 -4.05
N SER A 68 7.03 0.25 -4.71
CA SER A 68 7.09 0.37 -6.15
C SER A 68 8.53 0.26 -6.62
N ARG A 69 8.70 0.15 -7.93
CA ARG A 69 9.95 0.48 -8.59
C ARG A 69 10.40 1.89 -8.22
N ILE A 70 11.71 2.09 -8.23
CA ILE A 70 12.30 3.41 -8.11
C ILE A 70 12.16 4.10 -9.45
N PHE A 71 11.67 5.34 -9.46
CA PHE A 71 11.54 6.15 -10.66
C PHE A 71 12.17 7.52 -10.46
N GLN A 72 12.71 8.10 -11.54
CA GLN A 72 13.40 9.38 -11.50
C GLN A 72 12.45 10.51 -11.86
N ILE A 73 12.51 11.62 -11.12
CA ILE A 73 11.81 12.87 -11.43
C ILE A 73 12.86 13.95 -11.66
N LEU A 74 12.81 14.60 -12.82
CA LEU A 74 13.79 15.61 -13.24
C LEU A 74 13.16 16.98 -13.41
N TYR A 75 11.91 17.05 -13.88
CA TYR A 75 11.29 18.32 -14.25
C TYR A 75 9.95 18.53 -13.56
N ARG A 76 9.59 19.81 -13.37
CA ARG A 76 8.25 20.19 -12.94
C ARG A 76 7.26 19.88 -14.07
N ASN A 77 6.06 19.47 -13.70
CA ASN A 77 4.98 19.06 -14.59
C ASN A 77 5.33 17.86 -15.47
N GLU A 78 6.28 17.03 -15.04
CA GLU A 78 6.65 15.78 -15.68
C GLU A 78 5.64 14.67 -15.36
N GLU A 79 5.33 13.85 -16.35
CA GLU A 79 4.53 12.64 -16.20
C GLU A 79 5.45 11.41 -16.29
N ILE A 80 5.46 10.59 -15.25
CA ILE A 80 6.24 9.37 -15.19
C ILE A 80 5.27 8.18 -15.19
N VAL A 81 5.42 7.29 -16.16
CA VAL A 81 4.68 6.02 -16.16
C VAL A 81 5.30 5.13 -15.09
N VAL A 82 4.50 4.61 -14.16
CA VAL A 82 4.95 3.71 -13.08
C VAL A 82 4.57 2.27 -13.42
N ASN A 83 3.31 2.01 -13.77
CA ASN A 83 2.75 0.69 -14.11
C ASN A 83 3.07 -0.42 -13.09
N ASP A 84 2.94 -0.11 -11.80
CA ASP A 84 3.09 -1.10 -10.73
C ASP A 84 1.75 -1.44 -10.09
N CYS A 85 1.61 -2.69 -9.66
CA CYS A 85 0.44 -3.16 -8.91
C CYS A 85 0.87 -3.73 -7.56
N MET A 86 0.26 -3.23 -6.49
CA MET A 86 0.50 -3.67 -5.12
C MET A 86 -0.76 -4.37 -4.60
N SER A 87 -0.67 -5.66 -4.31
CA SER A 87 -1.81 -6.45 -3.85
C SER A 87 -1.68 -6.78 -2.37
N PHE A 88 -2.79 -6.60 -1.64
CA PHE A 88 -2.89 -6.86 -0.21
C PHE A 88 -4.02 -7.86 0.02
N ARG A 89 -3.68 -8.95 0.72
CA ARG A 89 -4.62 -9.99 1.13
C ARG A 89 -4.51 -10.20 2.63
N VAL A 90 -5.59 -10.00 3.35
CA VAL A 90 -5.64 -10.15 4.80
C VAL A 90 -6.61 -11.24 5.17
N HIS A 91 -6.11 -12.26 5.87
CA HIS A 91 -6.94 -13.24 6.55
C HIS A 91 -7.21 -12.76 7.98
N LEU A 92 -8.46 -12.83 8.40
CA LEU A 92 -8.97 -12.37 9.68
C LEU A 92 -9.63 -13.53 10.41
N LEU A 93 -9.38 -13.62 11.72
CA LEU A 93 -10.17 -14.44 12.62
C LEU A 93 -10.99 -13.51 13.51
N LEU A 94 -12.31 -13.54 13.36
CA LEU A 94 -13.25 -12.67 14.06
C LEU A 94 -14.15 -13.50 14.97
N ASP A 95 -14.49 -12.95 16.13
CA ASP A 95 -15.62 -13.46 16.91
C ASP A 95 -16.91 -12.85 16.32
N GLY A 96 -17.97 -13.63 16.18
CA GLY A 96 -19.22 -13.22 15.50
C GLY A 96 -19.82 -11.91 16.03
N GLU A 97 -19.60 -11.58 17.30
CA GLU A 97 -20.06 -10.32 17.91
C GLU A 97 -19.15 -9.12 17.62
N ARG A 98 -17.90 -9.33 17.23
CA ARG A 98 -16.87 -8.29 17.09
C ARG A 98 -16.66 -7.78 15.66
N VAL A 99 -17.36 -8.36 14.68
CA VAL A 99 -17.31 -7.92 13.27
C VAL A 99 -17.68 -6.44 13.13
N SER A 100 -18.64 -5.96 13.92
CA SER A 100 -19.12 -4.58 13.92
C SER A 100 -18.14 -3.56 14.53
N HIS A 101 -17.09 -4.02 15.23
CA HIS A 101 -16.07 -3.19 15.87
C HIS A 101 -14.78 -3.05 15.04
N LEU A 102 -14.75 -3.60 13.82
CA LEU A 102 -13.64 -3.46 12.86
C LEU A 102 -13.60 -2.05 12.24
N ASN A 103 -13.52 -1.03 13.08
CA ASN A 103 -13.63 0.36 12.65
C ASN A 103 -12.29 0.99 12.24
N MET A 104 -11.19 0.24 12.15
CA MET A 104 -9.89 0.88 11.92
C MET A 104 -8.92 -0.01 11.15
N TRP A 105 -8.93 0.16 9.84
CA TRP A 105 -7.89 -0.27 8.93
C TRP A 105 -7.26 0.98 8.38
N MET A 106 -5.98 1.17 8.68
CA MET A 106 -5.26 2.35 8.22
C MET A 106 -4.42 1.93 7.02
N PHE A 107 -4.82 2.38 5.83
CA PHE A 107 -3.99 2.27 4.65
C PHE A 107 -3.10 3.51 4.57
N SER A 108 -1.82 3.29 4.31
CA SER A 108 -0.83 4.36 4.17
C SER A 108 -0.16 4.22 2.82
N LEU A 109 -0.16 5.31 2.04
CA LEU A 109 0.62 5.43 0.83
C LEU A 109 1.60 6.59 0.98
N VAL A 110 2.88 6.29 0.87
CA VAL A 110 3.98 7.19 1.22
C VAL A 110 4.92 7.34 0.04
N LEU A 111 5.29 8.58 -0.30
CA LEU A 111 6.29 8.88 -1.32
C LEU A 111 7.63 9.20 -0.63
N PHE A 112 8.67 8.44 -0.98
CA PHE A 112 10.04 8.59 -0.47
C PHE A 112 10.97 9.17 -1.54
N PHE A 113 11.97 9.94 -1.10
CA PHE A 113 13.10 10.43 -1.88
C PHE A 113 14.39 10.17 -1.12
N SER A 114 15.28 9.33 -1.65
CA SER A 114 16.59 9.03 -1.02
C SER A 114 16.49 8.83 0.52
N ASP A 115 15.55 8.00 0.95
CA ASP A 115 15.20 7.69 2.36
C ASP A 115 14.53 8.81 3.19
N LEU A 116 14.40 10.01 2.65
CA LEU A 116 13.57 11.06 3.23
C LEU A 116 12.10 10.85 2.83
N MET A 117 11.21 10.86 3.82
CA MET A 117 9.77 10.76 3.61
C MET A 117 9.22 12.13 3.18
N ILE A 118 8.71 12.23 1.95
CA ILE A 118 8.28 13.52 1.36
C ILE A 118 6.77 13.74 1.47
N VAL A 119 5.94 12.71 1.21
CA VAL A 119 4.48 12.84 1.25
C VAL A 119 3.86 11.62 1.91
N ILE A 120 2.89 11.87 2.79
CA ILE A 120 2.01 10.83 3.36
C ILE A 120 0.59 11.07 2.88
N ILE A 121 0.02 10.07 2.24
CA ILE A 121 -1.42 9.97 2.03
C ILE A 121 -1.93 8.90 2.99
N HIS A 122 -2.53 9.35 4.11
CA HIS A 122 -3.31 8.48 4.98
C HIS A 122 -4.73 8.39 4.43
N GLN A 123 -5.18 7.17 4.15
CA GLN A 123 -6.58 6.91 3.83
C GLN A 123 -7.11 5.88 4.82
N ASP A 124 -8.11 6.28 5.59
CA ASP A 124 -8.82 5.38 6.50
C ASP A 124 -9.85 4.59 5.70
N PHE A 125 -9.57 3.30 5.46
CA PHE A 125 -10.56 2.42 4.86
C PHE A 125 -11.46 1.88 5.96
N ARG A 126 -12.75 2.23 5.88
CA ARG A 126 -13.78 1.60 6.70
C ARG A 126 -14.26 0.36 5.95
N VAL A 127 -14.19 -0.81 6.59
CA VAL A 127 -14.70 -2.06 5.99
C VAL A 127 -16.17 -1.86 5.63
N PRO A 128 -16.59 -2.12 4.39
CA PRO A 128 -18.01 -2.11 4.05
C PRO A 128 -18.69 -3.19 4.88
N LYS A 129 -19.66 -2.78 5.71
CA LYS A 129 -20.49 -3.74 6.45
C LYS A 129 -21.28 -4.53 5.41
N SER A 130 -21.06 -5.85 5.32
CA SER A 130 -22.00 -6.70 4.58
C SER A 130 -23.35 -6.62 5.30
N GLN A 131 -24.38 -6.16 4.58
CA GLN A 131 -25.77 -6.26 5.03
C GLN A 131 -26.21 -7.71 5.12
#